data_AF-A0A9P0D0V2-F1
#
_entry.id   AF-A0A9P0D0V2-F1
#
_cell.length_a   1.000
_cell.length_b   1.000
_cell.length_c   1.000
_cell.angle_alpha   90.00
_cell.angle_beta   90.00
_cell.angle_gamma   90.00
#
_symmetry.space_group_name_H-M   'P 1'
#
loop_
_entity.id
_entity.type
_entity.pdbx_description
1 polymer ?
#
loop_
_entity_poly.entity_id
_entity_poly.type
_entity_poly.pdbx_seq_one_letter_code
_entity_poly.pdbx_strand_id
1 'polypeptide(L)'
;MTKSFKCKNKSISSINETSKFHDLLAKFLEITKSTPVPPVSNHTVMHHIVTKGPTIAQRLRCLSLEKFHIAKLEFDNMQGICRISSSCWASPLHIIGDRVKTTENIFREKFLTNIPVVIFRIFLIDWLVVKYSVN
;
A
#
# COMPACT_ATOMS: atom_id res chain seq x y z
N MET A 1 18.55 -37.35 -0.60
CA MET A 1 18.02 -36.73 0.65
C MET A 1 17.78 -35.24 0.41
N THR A 2 16.60 -34.83 -0.02
CA THR A 2 16.23 -33.41 -0.11
C THR A 2 15.34 -33.07 1.07
N LYS A 3 15.90 -32.43 2.09
CA LYS A 3 15.11 -31.86 3.19
C LYS A 3 14.35 -30.65 2.64
N SER A 4 13.06 -30.86 2.35
CA SER A 4 12.11 -29.78 2.09
C SER A 4 12.03 -28.88 3.34
N PHE A 5 12.44 -27.63 3.20
CA PHE A 5 12.22 -26.61 4.22
C PHE A 5 10.73 -26.28 4.26
N LYS A 6 10.04 -26.75 5.31
CA LYS A 6 8.64 -26.41 5.56
C LYS A 6 8.58 -25.00 6.15
N CYS A 7 8.15 -24.04 5.34
CA CYS A 7 7.96 -22.65 5.78
C CYS A 7 6.84 -22.59 6.82
N LYS A 8 7.16 -22.38 8.11
CA LYS A 8 6.18 -22.07 9.17
C LYS A 8 5.77 -20.59 9.13
N ASN A 9 5.38 -20.08 7.96
CA ASN A 9 4.88 -18.71 7.88
C ASN A 9 3.35 -18.77 7.92
N LYS A 10 2.76 -18.41 9.06
CA LYS A 10 1.34 -18.06 9.13
C LYS A 10 1.13 -16.93 8.11
N SER A 11 0.40 -17.22 7.04
CA SER A 11 -0.08 -16.21 6.12
C SER A 11 -0.77 -15.13 6.94
N ILE A 12 -0.42 -13.86 6.74
CA ILE A 12 -1.10 -12.74 7.41
C ILE A 12 -2.58 -12.82 7.04
N SER A 13 -3.42 -13.27 7.98
CA SER A 13 -4.87 -13.35 7.82
C SER A 13 -5.51 -12.16 8.51
N SER A 14 -6.46 -11.50 7.84
CA SER A 14 -7.26 -10.44 8.47
C SER A 14 -8.16 -10.98 9.60
N ILE A 15 -8.39 -12.30 9.63
CA ILE A 15 -9.25 -13.00 10.57
C ILE A 15 -8.37 -13.63 11.64
N ASN A 16 -8.67 -13.35 12.91
CA ASN A 16 -7.99 -13.95 14.04
C ASN A 16 -8.52 -15.37 14.31
N GLU A 17 -7.65 -16.37 14.19
CA GLU A 17 -7.93 -17.79 14.44
C GLU A 17 -8.38 -18.10 15.87
N THR A 18 -8.06 -17.26 16.86
CA THR A 18 -8.42 -17.48 18.27
C THR A 18 -9.76 -16.86 18.67
N SER A 19 -10.42 -16.15 17.75
CA SER A 19 -11.70 -15.49 18.03
C SER A 19 -12.86 -16.48 17.98
N LYS A 20 -13.84 -16.28 18.86
CA LYS A 20 -15.13 -17.02 18.85
C LYS A 20 -15.92 -16.87 17.54
N PHE A 21 -15.60 -15.84 16.75
CA PHE A 21 -16.26 -15.54 15.47
C PHE A 21 -15.49 -16.05 14.25
N HIS A 22 -14.37 -16.75 14.44
CA HIS A 22 -13.54 -17.24 13.35
C HIS A 22 -14.36 -18.05 12.33
N ASP A 23 -15.14 -19.01 12.80
CA ASP A 23 -15.91 -19.91 11.94
C ASP A 23 -17.00 -19.16 11.15
N LEU A 24 -17.59 -18.13 11.76
CA LEU A 24 -18.57 -17.27 11.10
C LEU A 24 -17.94 -16.42 10.00
N LEU A 25 -16.79 -15.79 10.29
CA LEU A 25 -16.08 -14.97 9.32
C LEU A 25 -15.47 -15.80 8.19
N ALA A 26 -15.05 -17.03 8.49
CA ALA A 26 -14.59 -18.00 7.51
C ALA A 26 -15.73 -18.49 6.61
N LYS A 27 -16.94 -18.65 7.16
CA LYS A 27 -18.13 -19.02 6.38
C LYS A 27 -18.54 -17.96 5.35
N PHE A 28 -18.38 -16.68 5.67
CA PHE A 28 -18.79 -15.55 4.82
C PHE A 28 -17.62 -14.79 4.22
N LEU A 29 -16.63 -15.53 3.71
CA LEU A 29 -15.38 -14.97 3.22
C LEU A 29 -15.58 -14.02 2.02
N GLU A 30 -16.67 -14.17 1.26
CA GLU A 30 -17.07 -13.28 0.18
C GLU A 30 -17.36 -11.84 0.66
N ILE A 31 -17.87 -11.69 1.88
CA ILE A 31 -18.22 -10.39 2.47
C ILE A 31 -17.01 -9.83 3.23
N THR A 32 -16.25 -10.70 3.89
CA THR A 32 -15.14 -10.30 4.77
C THR A 32 -13.85 -9.98 4.01
N LYS A 33 -13.67 -10.53 2.79
CA LYS A 33 -12.48 -10.22 1.97
C LYS A 33 -12.61 -8.83 1.36
N SER A 34 -11.58 -8.02 1.55
CA SER A 34 -11.37 -6.83 0.72
C SER A 34 -10.98 -7.31 -0.68
N THR A 35 -11.95 -7.38 -1.59
CA THR A 35 -11.67 -7.59 -3.02
C THR A 35 -11.38 -6.23 -3.66
N PRO A 36 -10.28 -6.08 -4.43
CA PRO A 36 -9.97 -4.82 -5.13
C PRO A 36 -11.06 -4.42 -6.11
N VAL A 37 -11.76 -5.41 -6.67
CA VAL A 37 -12.89 -5.21 -7.58
C VAL A 37 -14.17 -5.59 -6.85
N PRO A 38 -15.16 -4.68 -6.74
CA PRO A 38 -16.45 -5.02 -6.18
C PRO A 38 -17.16 -6.02 -7.09
N PRO A 39 -17.95 -6.95 -6.54
CA PRO A 39 -18.76 -7.85 -7.34
C PRO A 39 -19.69 -7.04 -8.24
N VAL A 40 -19.82 -7.46 -9.50
CA VAL A 40 -20.80 -6.87 -10.43
C VAL A 40 -22.18 -7.04 -9.80
N SER A 41 -22.79 -5.92 -9.47
CA SER A 41 -24.07 -5.92 -8.81
C SER A 41 -25.18 -6.12 -9.84
N ASN A 42 -26.06 -7.08 -9.59
CA ASN A 42 -27.15 -7.44 -10.52
C ASN A 42 -28.35 -6.49 -10.47
N HIS A 43 -28.20 -5.29 -9.88
CA HIS A 43 -29.32 -4.35 -9.79
C HIS A 43 -29.47 -3.58 -11.11
N THR A 44 -30.70 -3.51 -11.61
CA THR A 44 -31.05 -2.84 -12.87
C THR A 44 -31.03 -1.31 -12.74
N VAL A 45 -31.10 -0.77 -11.53
CA VAL A 45 -31.22 0.67 -11.28
C VAL A 45 -29.86 1.35 -11.39
N MET A 46 -29.71 2.25 -12.36
CA MET A 46 -28.50 3.03 -12.56
C MET A 46 -28.68 4.46 -12.08
N HIS A 47 -27.64 5.02 -11.44
CA HIS A 47 -27.63 6.43 -11.05
C HIS A 47 -27.36 7.31 -12.27
N HIS A 48 -28.25 8.29 -12.54
CA HIS A 48 -28.07 9.29 -13.59
C HIS A 48 -27.83 10.66 -12.98
N ILE A 49 -26.63 11.22 -13.19
CA ILE A 49 -26.29 12.57 -12.75
C ILE A 49 -26.72 13.55 -13.83
N VAL A 50 -27.76 14.34 -13.56
CA VAL A 50 -28.24 15.40 -14.47
C VAL A 50 -27.36 16.63 -14.28
N THR A 51 -26.55 16.97 -15.28
CA THR A 51 -25.79 18.23 -15.32
C THR A 51 -26.51 19.27 -16.18
N LYS A 52 -26.44 20.55 -15.80
CA LYS A 52 -26.97 21.67 -16.58
C LYS A 52 -25.81 22.60 -16.93
N GLY A 53 -25.76 23.07 -18.17
CA GLY A 53 -24.72 23.99 -18.65
C GLY A 53 -23.59 23.30 -19.44
N PRO A 54 -22.58 24.08 -19.90
CA PRO A 54 -21.48 23.58 -20.71
C PRO A 54 -20.53 22.68 -19.90
N THR A 55 -19.83 21.78 -20.59
CA THR A 55 -18.90 20.83 -19.97
C THR A 55 -17.62 21.52 -19.55
N ILE A 56 -17.17 21.26 -18.32
CA ILE A 56 -15.96 21.86 -17.76
C ILE A 56 -14.84 20.83 -17.78
N ALA A 57 -13.77 21.15 -18.51
CA ALA A 57 -12.52 20.41 -18.50
C ALA A 57 -11.42 21.28 -17.92
N GLN A 58 -10.73 20.76 -16.90
CA GLN A 58 -9.59 21.43 -16.31
C GLN A 58 -8.29 20.80 -16.82
N ARG A 59 -7.26 21.64 -17.01
CA ARG A 59 -5.93 21.20 -17.43
C ARG A 59 -5.33 20.22 -16.40
N LEU A 60 -4.70 19.16 -16.91
CA LEU A 60 -3.92 18.22 -16.08
C LEU A 60 -2.79 18.97 -15.34
N ARG A 61 -2.54 18.57 -14.09
CA ARG A 61 -1.40 19.06 -13.30
C ARG A 61 -0.26 18.07 -13.40
N CYS A 62 0.96 18.57 -13.61
CA CYS A 62 2.14 17.71 -13.64
C CYS A 62 2.34 17.02 -12.27
N LEU A 63 2.63 15.73 -12.30
CA LEU A 63 2.98 14.94 -11.13
C LEU A 63 4.50 14.77 -11.08
N SER A 64 5.07 14.69 -9.88
CA SER A 64 6.45 14.22 -9.71
C SER A 64 6.55 12.74 -10.11
N LEU A 65 7.75 12.28 -10.46
CA LEU A 65 7.97 10.91 -10.93
C LEU A 65 7.50 9.86 -9.91
N GLU A 66 7.74 10.11 -8.62
CA GLU A 66 7.31 9.26 -7.51
C GLU A 66 5.78 9.16 -7.44
N LYS A 67 5.08 10.30 -7.45
CA LYS A 67 3.61 10.36 -7.42
C LYS A 67 3.00 9.70 -8.65
N PHE A 68 3.64 9.86 -9.81
CA PHE A 68 3.22 9.19 -11.04
C PHE A 68 3.31 7.66 -10.92
N HIS A 69 4.39 7.13 -10.32
CA HIS A 69 4.56 5.68 -10.16
C HIS A 69 3.49 5.10 -9.22
N ILE A 70 3.21 5.78 -8.11
CA ILE A 70 2.15 5.40 -7.16
C ILE A 70 0.78 5.44 -7.85
N ALA A 71 0.47 6.53 -8.56
CA ALA A 71 -0.80 6.66 -9.26
C ALA A 71 -1.00 5.55 -10.29
N LYS A 72 0.04 5.24 -11.07
CA LYS A 72 -0.02 4.20 -12.08
C LYS A 72 -0.31 2.83 -11.46
N LEU A 73 0.41 2.47 -10.40
CA LEU A 73 0.20 1.22 -9.67
C LEU A 73 -1.24 1.13 -9.13
N GLU A 74 -1.78 2.23 -8.59
CA GLU A 74 -3.14 2.22 -8.06
C GLU A 74 -4.18 2.09 -9.18
N PHE A 75 -4.00 2.78 -10.32
CA PHE A 75 -4.87 2.61 -11.48
C PHE A 75 -4.85 1.17 -12.03
N ASP A 76 -3.69 0.52 -12.03
CA ASP A 76 -3.57 -0.88 -12.43
C ASP A 76 -4.33 -1.81 -11.46
N ASN A 77 -4.40 -1.48 -10.17
CA ASN A 77 -5.20 -2.22 -9.18
C ASN A 77 -6.71 -1.98 -9.33
N MET A 78 -7.10 -0.82 -9.86
CA MET A 78 -8.51 -0.43 -10.06
C MET A 78 -9.11 -0.96 -11.38
N GLN A 79 -8.44 -1.91 -12.04
CA GLN A 79 -8.98 -2.58 -13.23
C GLN A 79 -10.33 -3.25 -12.91
N GLY A 80 -11.39 -2.84 -13.60
CA GLY A 80 -12.76 -3.29 -13.35
C GLY A 80 -13.64 -2.27 -12.61
N ILE A 81 -13.03 -1.28 -11.95
CA ILE A 81 -13.74 -0.08 -11.43
C ILE A 81 -13.57 1.08 -12.42
N CYS A 82 -12.33 1.36 -12.80
CA CYS A 82 -12.00 2.42 -13.74
C CYS A 82 -12.07 1.89 -15.18
N ARG A 83 -12.56 2.73 -16.10
CA ARG A 83 -12.54 2.49 -17.54
C ARG A 83 -12.03 3.71 -18.28
N ILE A 84 -11.39 3.49 -19.43
CA ILE A 84 -11.04 4.58 -20.35
C ILE A 84 -12.34 5.20 -20.85
N SER A 85 -12.40 6.53 -20.87
CA SER A 85 -13.54 7.28 -21.40
C SER A 85 -13.05 8.44 -22.26
N SER A 86 -13.85 8.83 -23.25
CA SER A 86 -13.60 9.97 -24.13
C SER A 86 -14.54 11.14 -23.83
N SER A 87 -14.87 11.35 -22.55
CA SER A 87 -15.85 12.36 -22.14
C SER A 87 -15.25 13.77 -22.20
N CYS A 88 -16.09 14.77 -22.44
CA CYS A 88 -15.74 16.19 -22.39
C CYS A 88 -15.58 16.75 -20.96
N TRP A 89 -15.66 15.91 -19.93
CA TRP A 89 -15.46 16.27 -18.53
C TRP A 89 -14.09 15.77 -18.06
N ALA A 90 -13.30 16.63 -17.42
CA ALA A 90 -12.01 16.25 -16.85
C ALA A 90 -11.67 17.10 -15.62
N SER A 91 -11.29 16.42 -14.54
CA SER A 91 -10.79 17.04 -13.31
C SER A 91 -9.35 16.59 -13.04
N PRO A 92 -8.47 17.45 -12.51
CA PRO A 92 -7.07 17.10 -12.30
C PRO A 92 -6.92 16.15 -11.11
N LEU A 93 -6.13 15.09 -11.27
CA LEU A 93 -5.79 14.19 -10.18
C LEU A 93 -4.97 14.94 -9.11
N HIS A 94 -5.42 14.90 -7.86
CA HIS A 94 -4.70 15.46 -6.73
C HIS A 94 -4.22 14.35 -5.81
N ILE A 95 -2.92 14.07 -5.82
CA ILE A 95 -2.30 13.07 -4.96
C ILE A 95 -1.82 13.78 -3.70
N ILE A 96 -2.57 13.57 -2.63
CA ILE A 96 -2.21 13.97 -1.27
C ILE A 96 -1.31 12.87 -0.73
N GLY A 97 -0.08 13.22 -0.40
CA GLY A 97 0.75 12.33 0.40
C GLY A 97 0.50 12.65 1.86
N ASP A 98 -0.15 11.75 2.58
CA ASP A 98 0.23 11.61 3.99
C ASP A 98 1.68 11.13 3.97
N ARG A 99 2.57 11.85 4.68
CA ARG A 99 4.04 11.78 4.58
C ARG A 99 4.50 10.42 4.06
N VAL A 100 5.16 10.43 2.90
CA VAL A 100 5.85 9.26 2.35
C VAL A 100 6.70 8.67 3.47
N LYS A 101 6.28 7.52 4.00
CA LYS A 101 7.20 6.69 4.75
C LYS A 101 8.10 6.11 3.67
N THR A 102 9.19 6.81 3.37
CA THR A 102 10.30 6.30 2.56
C THR A 102 10.60 4.88 3.07
N THR A 103 11.06 3.96 2.24
CA THR A 103 11.47 2.62 2.71
C THR A 103 12.47 2.69 3.87
N GLU A 104 13.28 3.76 3.92
CA GLU A 104 14.09 4.21 5.06
C GLU A 104 13.26 4.51 6.35
N ASN A 105 12.12 5.18 6.20
CA ASN A 105 11.23 5.60 7.30
C ASN A 105 10.25 4.49 7.76
N ILE A 106 9.87 3.53 6.90
CA ILE A 106 9.11 2.34 7.33
C ILE A 106 9.99 1.44 8.21
N PHE A 107 11.30 1.37 7.91
CA PHE A 107 12.25 0.60 8.71
C PHE A 107 12.57 1.29 10.05
N ARG A 108 12.60 2.63 10.10
CA ARG A 108 12.82 3.38 11.36
C ARG A 108 11.62 3.43 12.29
N GLU A 109 10.39 3.46 11.80
CA GLU A 109 9.20 3.50 12.67
C GLU A 109 8.88 2.16 13.35
N LYS A 110 9.45 1.04 12.87
CA LYS A 110 9.22 -0.29 13.48
C LYS A 110 10.36 -0.80 14.36
N PHE A 111 11.44 -0.04 14.57
CA PHE A 111 12.63 -0.53 15.28
C PHE A 111 13.22 0.41 16.35
N LEU A 112 12.58 1.55 16.68
CA LEU A 112 13.10 2.49 17.67
C LEU A 112 12.23 2.66 18.92
N THR A 113 11.64 1.56 19.42
CA THR A 113 11.24 1.46 20.83
C THR A 113 11.54 0.07 21.38
N ASN A 114 12.83 -0.32 21.40
CA ASN A 114 13.47 -1.18 22.42
C ASN A 114 14.84 -1.69 21.92
N ILE A 115 15.85 -0.82 21.95
CA ILE A 115 17.26 -1.28 21.93
C ILE A 115 17.96 -0.52 23.07
N PRO A 116 18.52 -1.20 24.09
CA PRO A 116 19.30 -0.53 25.12
C PRO A 116 20.54 0.13 24.51
N VAL A 117 20.89 1.30 25.02
CA VAL A 117 21.81 2.33 24.48
C VAL A 117 23.30 1.90 24.47
N VAL A 118 23.61 0.61 24.34
CA VAL A 118 24.97 0.06 24.53
C VAL A 118 25.71 -0.17 23.21
N ILE A 119 25.02 -0.22 22.06
CA ILE A 119 25.64 -0.63 20.78
C ILE A 119 26.34 0.54 20.04
N PHE A 120 26.05 1.80 20.38
CA PHE A 120 26.73 2.95 19.75
C PHE A 120 28.19 3.15 20.19
N ARG A 121 28.68 2.38 21.18
CA ARG A 121 30.06 2.51 21.67
C ARG A 121 31.04 1.51 21.04
N ILE A 122 30.57 0.50 20.32
CA ILE A 122 31.43 -0.55 19.74
C ILE A 122 31.87 -0.16 18.31
N PHE A 123 30.99 0.44 17.52
CA PHE A 123 31.32 0.82 16.12
C PHE A 123 32.29 2.00 15.97
N LEU A 124 32.54 2.78 17.02
CA LEU A 124 33.52 3.87 16.96
C LEU A 124 34.95 3.40 17.28
N ILE A 125 35.11 2.27 18.00
CA ILE A 125 36.42 1.79 18.44
C ILE A 125 37.10 0.99 17.31
N ASP A 126 36.35 0.23 16.52
CA ASP A 126 36.93 -0.55 15.41
C ASP A 126 37.31 0.31 14.18
N TRP A 127 36.72 1.50 13.99
CA TRP A 127 37.15 2.41 12.90
C TRP A 127 38.43 3.17 13.25
N LEU A 128 38.68 3.46 14.53
CA LEU A 128 39.88 4.19 14.97
C LEU A 128 41.12 3.29 15.04
N VAL A 129 40.98 1.99 15.34
CA VAL A 129 42.13 1.06 15.39
C VAL A 129 42.68 0.74 13.99
N VAL A 130 41.85 0.73 12.96
CA VAL A 130 42.28 0.44 11.57
C VAL A 130 43.02 1.61 10.92
N LYS A 131 42.91 2.85 11.44
CA LYS A 131 43.64 4.02 10.91
C LYS A 131 45.02 4.27 11.52
N TYR A 132 45.40 3.58 12.60
CA TYR A 132 46.66 3.84 13.33
C TYR A 132 47.62 2.65 13.41
N SER A 133 47.39 1.58 12.65
CA SER A 133 48.34 0.47 12.55
C SER A 133 48.68 0.19 11.07
N VAL A 134 49.65 0.95 10.57
CA VAL A 134 50.63 0.70 9.50
C VAL A 134 51.02 2.06 8.93
N ASN A 135 52.29 2.43 9.14
CA ASN A 135 53.13 3.45 8.49
C ASN A 135 52.44 4.54 7.64
#